data_AF-A0A3C0VM21-F1
#
_entry.id   AF-A0A3C0VM21-F1
#
_cell.length_a   1.000
_cell.length_b   1.000
_cell.length_c   1.000
_cell.angle_alpha   90.00
_cell.angle_beta   90.00
_cell.angle_gamma   90.00
#
_symmetry.space_group_name_H-M   'P 1'
#
loop_
_entity.id
_entity.type
_entity.pdbx_description
1 polymer ?
#
loop_
_entity_poly.entity_id
_entity_poly.type
_entity_poly.pdbx_seq_one_letter_code
_entity_poly.pdbx_strand_id
1 'polypeptide(L)' 'MKTLIVGGTGLVGAETARLMASKGHDVTLMSRSPTSSPALAEFPHIAHD' A
#
# COMPACT_ATOMS: atom_id res chain seq x y z
N MET A 1 -3.84 -12.74 5.24
CA MET A 1 -4.24 -11.90 6.42
C MET A 1 -4.48 -10.48 5.94
N LYS A 2 -5.45 -9.76 6.52
CA LYS A 2 -5.71 -8.35 6.20
C LYS A 2 -4.65 -7.46 6.84
N THR A 3 -4.00 -6.61 6.05
CA THR A 3 -2.86 -5.79 6.48
C THR A 3 -3.03 -4.35 6.00
N LEU A 4 -3.00 -3.39 6.92
CA LEU A 4 -2.93 -1.96 6.60
C LEU A 4 -1.48 -1.48 6.68
N ILE A 5 -1.01 -0.76 5.65
CA ILE A 5 0.33 -0.15 5.61
C ILE A 5 0.19 1.37 5.55
N VAL A 6 0.52 2.04 6.66
CA VAL A 6 0.58 3.50 6.76
C VAL A 6 1.90 4.01 6.20
N GLY A 7 1.85 5.06 5.39
CA GLY A 7 2.99 5.51 4.59
C GLY A 7 3.26 4.60 3.39
N GLY A 8 2.24 3.85 2.95
CA GLY A 8 2.33 2.83 1.91
C GLY A 8 2.79 3.32 0.53
N THR A 9 2.74 4.63 0.28
CA THR A 9 3.17 5.24 -0.97
C THR A 9 4.63 5.69 -0.98
N GLY A 10 5.32 5.62 0.16
CA GLY A 10 6.76 5.88 0.26
C GLY A 10 7.60 4.68 -0.21
N LEU A 11 8.92 4.90 -0.38
CA LEU A 11 9.85 3.87 -0.89
C LEU A 11 9.74 2.54 -0.13
N VAL A 12 9.80 2.57 1.20
CA VAL A 12 9.75 1.36 2.03
C VAL A 12 8.34 0.79 2.11
N GLY A 13 7.32 1.65 2.21
CA GLY A 13 5.92 1.22 2.28
C GLY A 13 5.48 0.47 1.02
N ALA A 14 5.91 0.95 -0.14
CA ALA A 14 5.65 0.35 -1.44
C ALA A 14 6.24 -1.06 -1.54
N GLU A 15 7.52 -1.22 -1.22
CA GLU A 15 8.16 -2.54 -1.28
C GLU A 15 7.61 -3.50 -0.23
N THR A 16 7.25 -2.98 0.95
CA THR A 16 6.59 -3.78 2.00
C THR A 16 5.24 -4.29 1.52
N ALA A 17 4.44 -3.46 0.85
CA ALA A 17 3.17 -3.84 0.28
C ALA A 17 3.32 -4.95 -0.75
N ARG A 18 4.29 -4.80 -1.66
CA ARG A 18 4.59 -5.80 -2.68
C ARG A 18 5.03 -7.14 -2.08
N LEU A 19 5.90 -7.11 -1.07
CA LEU A 19 6.38 -8.29 -0.36
C LEU A 19 5.27 -9.00 0.44
N MET A 20 4.37 -8.24 1.07
CA MET A 20 3.23 -8.79 1.80
C MET A 20 2.21 -9.40 0.84
N ALA A 21 1.91 -8.73 -0.27
CA ALA A 21 1.04 -9.23 -1.31
C ALA A 21 1.58 -10.52 -1.93
N SER A 22 2.89 -10.60 -2.22
CA SER A 22 3.52 -11.82 -2.75
C SER A 22 3.47 -13.01 -1.78
N LYS A 23 3.19 -12.76 -0.49
CA LYS A 23 2.98 -13.79 0.54
C LYS A 23 1.49 -14.12 0.76
N GLY A 24 0.58 -13.59 -0.06
CA GLY A 24 -0.86 -13.85 0.02
C GLY A 24 -1.60 -13.01 1.07
N HIS A 25 -1.04 -11.87 1.47
CA HIS A 25 -1.76 -10.93 2.33
C HIS A 25 -2.68 -10.02 1.52
N ASP A 26 -3.81 -9.67 2.11
CA ASP A 26 -4.77 -8.70 1.58
C ASP A 26 -4.35 -7.33 2.11
N VAL A 27 -3.64 -6.56 1.26
CA VAL A 27 -2.93 -5.34 1.65
C VAL A 27 -3.74 -4.11 1.26
N THR A 28 -3.91 -3.18 2.19
CA THR A 28 -4.45 -1.84 1.94
C THR A 28 -3.40 -0.79 2.29
N LEU A 29 -3.22 0.21 1.44
CA LEU A 29 -2.29 1.32 1.66
C LEU A 29 -3.01 2.51 2.26
N MET A 30 -2.31 3.23 3.14
CA MET A 30 -2.77 4.51 3.68
C MET A 30 -1.68 5.56 3.56
N SER A 31 -2.06 6.72 3.05
CA SER A 31 -1.21 7.92 2.94
C SER A 31 -2.09 9.16 2.78
N ARG A 32 -1.49 10.33 3.03
CA ARG A 32 -2.15 11.64 2.88
C ARG A 32 -2.68 11.91 1.48
N SER A 33 -2.03 11.33 0.46
CA SER A 33 -2.42 11.49 -0.93
C SER A 33 -2.24 10.17 -1.66
N PRO A 34 -3.12 9.85 -2.63
CA PRO A 34 -2.96 8.68 -3.47
C PRO A 34 -1.66 8.77 -4.26
N THR A 35 -1.09 7.61 -4.58
CA THR A 35 0.12 7.49 -5.40
C THR A 35 -0.22 7.60 -6.89
N SER A 36 0.65 8.25 -7.65
CA SER A 36 0.60 8.25 -9.12
C SER A 36 1.40 7.08 -9.74
N SER A 37 2.09 6.29 -8.93
CA SER A 37 2.89 5.16 -9.40
C SER A 37 1.99 4.01 -9.87
N PRO A 38 2.10 3.57 -11.13
CA PRO A 38 1.34 2.42 -11.63
C PRO A 38 1.59 1.14 -10.83
N ALA A 39 2.80 0.99 -10.26
CA ALA A 39 3.18 -0.17 -9.46
C ALA A 39 2.39 -0.31 -8.16
N LEU A 40 1.69 0.73 -7.72
CA LEU A 40 0.87 0.70 -6.51
C LEU A 40 -0.63 0.83 -6.80
N ALA A 41 -1.02 0.95 -8.07
CA ALA A 41 -2.41 1.11 -8.48
C ALA A 41 -3.28 -0.12 -8.18
N GLU A 42 -2.66 -1.29 -8.00
CA GLU A 42 -3.33 -2.54 -7.64
C GLU A 42 -3.75 -2.60 -6.16
N PHE A 43 -3.19 -1.74 -5.29
CA PHE A 43 -3.51 -1.75 -3.88
C PHE A 43 -4.66 -0.79 -3.55
N PRO A 44 -5.70 -1.25 -2.83
CA PRO A 44 -6.69 -0.35 -2.25
C PRO A 44 -6.02 0.74 -1.42
N HIS A 45 -6.49 1.98 -1.56
CA HIS A 45 -5.96 3.15 -0.86
C HIS A 45 -7.01 3.78 0.04
N ILE A 46 -6.58 4.19 1.25
CA ILE A 46 -7.36 4.96 2.20
C ILE A 46 -6.59 6.24 2.53
N ALA A 47 -7.26 7.39 2.40
CA ALA A 47 -6.78 8.66 2.94
C ALA A 47 -7.43 8.92 4.31
N HIS A 48 -6.73 9.67 5.18
CA HIS A 48 -7.36 10.31 6.33
C HIS A 48 -7.23 11.83 6.18
N ASP A 49 -8.17 12.54 6.79
CA ASP A 49 -8.27 14.01 6.83
C ASP A 49 -7.14 14.65 7.67
#